data_AF-A0AAN8QXK5-F1
#
_entry.id   AF-A0AAN8QXK5-F1
#
_cell.length_a   1.000
_cell.length_b   1.000
_cell.length_c   1.000
_cell.angle_alpha   90.00
_cell.angle_beta   90.00
_cell.angle_gamma   90.00
#
_symmetry.space_group_name_H-M   'P 1'
#
loop_
_entity.id
_entity.type
_entity.pdbx_description
1 polymer ?
#
loop_
_entity_poly.entity_id
_entity_poly.type
_entity_poly.pdbx_seq_one_letter_code
_entity_poly.pdbx_strand_id
1 'polypeptide(L)'
;MRAFLILVTLTCLADAQHQALMDYLERRLLAIEDRISVWHEQTNRYATELREFKQQMVAQIETLDKDKETLRTDLDSVGTRVDRVEREMDYLETQNGAQPCVDVDDKLVEQQVTVVKEKNKAKYAKATDCRDMISSIKAMKILKRVGGPKGMWTKDVGSSSGKVYVFNGTDEDTIYEFGSVRDFTISQGTSMAKTVKLPSPWRGSGHTVYNNHAYYVKEGKELRLMKYNLRNGSVADSAVFPVQDHVPVYSLTPETVIDLAADEEGLWAIYATKETERHISLAKMDANTLDIEQMWDTPCPRENAEAAFIICGTVYVVYNTALPSRSRVQCVFDVSDMVTNDDAPLVYFPKRYGSHSSLKYNPLEQLIYAWDDGYQILYKLAMKKKLEV
;
A
#
# COMPACT_ATOMS: atom_id res chain seq x y z
N MET A 1 43.86 -84.71 25.92
CA MET A 1 44.08 -83.94 24.67
C MET A 1 42.86 -83.11 24.24
N ARG A 2 41.64 -83.66 24.15
CA ARG A 2 40.46 -82.91 23.67
C ARG A 2 40.01 -81.72 24.55
N ALA A 3 40.07 -81.84 25.88
CA ALA A 3 39.68 -80.74 26.77
C ALA A 3 40.62 -79.53 26.71
N PHE A 4 41.93 -79.76 26.50
CA PHE A 4 42.92 -78.68 26.39
C PHE A 4 42.76 -77.89 25.08
N LEU A 5 42.46 -78.57 23.97
CA LEU A 5 42.15 -77.93 22.68
C LEU A 5 40.86 -77.08 22.75
N ILE A 6 39.84 -77.52 23.49
CA ILE A 6 38.60 -76.75 23.69
C ILE A 6 38.87 -75.51 24.55
N LEU A 7 39.71 -75.61 25.59
CA LEU A 7 40.06 -74.45 26.41
C LEU A 7 40.86 -73.40 25.62
N VAL A 8 41.85 -73.82 24.83
CA VAL A 8 42.68 -72.92 24.00
C VAL A 8 41.87 -72.25 22.89
N THR A 9 40.89 -72.95 22.31
CA THR A 9 40.00 -72.37 21.30
C THR A 9 39.01 -71.38 21.91
N LEU A 10 38.50 -71.64 23.12
CA LEU A 10 37.66 -70.69 23.87
C LEU A 10 38.44 -69.44 24.29
N THR A 11 39.69 -69.55 24.72
CA THR A 11 40.52 -68.38 25.05
C THR A 11 40.88 -67.56 23.82
N CYS A 12 41.23 -68.19 22.69
CA CYS A 12 41.48 -67.46 21.43
C CYS A 12 40.22 -66.76 20.90
N LEU A 13 39.04 -67.36 21.03
CA LEU A 13 37.76 -66.73 20.66
C LEU A 13 37.43 -65.55 21.58
N ALA A 14 37.71 -65.68 22.88
CA ALA A 14 37.52 -64.59 23.83
C ALA A 14 38.48 -63.42 23.55
N ASP A 15 39.76 -63.68 23.26
CA ASP A 15 40.73 -62.64 22.89
C ASP A 15 40.39 -61.98 21.55
N ALA A 16 39.97 -62.75 20.54
CA ALA A 16 39.52 -62.19 19.27
C ALA A 16 38.25 -61.33 19.41
N GLN A 17 37.33 -61.73 20.29
CA GLN A 17 36.14 -60.94 20.61
C GLN A 17 36.49 -59.66 21.38
N HIS A 18 37.48 -59.72 22.26
CA HIS A 18 37.98 -58.55 23.00
C HIS A 18 38.68 -57.56 22.06
N GLN A 19 39.50 -58.05 21.13
CA GLN A 19 40.20 -57.23 20.16
C GLN A 19 39.25 -56.55 19.16
N ALA A 20 38.22 -57.27 18.69
CA ALA A 20 37.19 -56.69 17.84
C ALA A 20 36.36 -55.59 18.56
N LEU A 21 36.11 -55.76 19.87
CA LEU A 21 35.48 -54.72 20.68
C LEU A 21 36.37 -53.50 20.84
N MET A 22 37.67 -53.70 21.07
CA MET A 22 38.64 -52.60 21.18
C MET A 22 38.77 -51.81 19.88
N ASP A 23 38.90 -52.49 18.73
CA ASP A 23 38.92 -51.84 17.41
C ASP A 23 37.62 -51.06 17.13
N TYR A 24 36.47 -51.60 17.56
CA TYR A 24 35.19 -50.90 17.44
C TYR A 24 35.14 -49.62 18.29
N LEU A 25 35.62 -49.70 19.54
CA LEU A 25 35.68 -48.54 20.43
C LEU A 25 36.66 -47.48 19.92
N GLU A 26 37.82 -47.88 19.40
CA GLU A 26 38.81 -46.96 18.82
C GLU A 26 38.25 -46.22 17.60
N ARG A 27 37.59 -46.93 16.67
CA ARG A 27 36.93 -46.30 15.52
C ARG A 27 35.80 -45.35 15.94
N ARG A 28 35.06 -45.68 16.99
CA ARG A 28 34.02 -44.80 17.55
C ARG A 28 34.63 -43.56 18.20
N LEU A 29 35.74 -43.70 18.93
CA LEU A 29 36.44 -42.57 19.54
C LEU A 29 36.99 -41.62 18.47
N LEU A 30 37.64 -42.14 17.42
CA LEU A 30 38.11 -41.34 16.30
C LEU A 30 36.96 -40.59 15.60
N ALA A 31 35.82 -41.25 15.36
CA ALA A 31 34.66 -40.60 14.78
C ALA A 31 34.04 -39.52 15.69
N ILE A 32 34.17 -39.64 17.02
CA ILE A 32 33.75 -38.61 17.96
C ILE A 32 34.73 -37.44 17.93
N GLU A 33 36.05 -37.71 17.88
CA GLU A 33 37.10 -36.70 17.78
C GLU A 33 36.97 -35.85 16.51
N ASP A 34 36.73 -36.47 15.35
CA ASP A 34 36.46 -35.75 14.09
C ASP A 34 35.20 -34.88 14.16
N ARG A 35 34.15 -35.35 14.85
CA ARG A 35 32.95 -34.54 15.04
C ARG A 35 33.19 -33.36 15.97
N ILE A 36 34.02 -33.54 17.00
CA ILE A 36 34.40 -32.47 17.92
C ILE A 36 35.26 -31.43 17.20
N SER A 37 36.18 -31.84 16.32
CA SER A 37 37.02 -30.92 15.56
C SER A 37 36.19 -30.07 14.59
N VAL A 38 35.24 -30.67 13.86
CA VAL A 38 34.30 -29.95 13.00
C VAL A 38 33.42 -29.00 13.80
N TRP A 39 32.89 -29.44 14.94
CA TRP A 39 32.07 -28.60 15.80
C TRP A 39 32.86 -27.42 16.37
N HIS A 40 34.13 -27.65 16.76
CA HIS A 40 35.03 -26.60 17.22
C HIS A 40 35.31 -25.57 16.12
N GLU A 41 35.57 -26.02 14.88
CA GLU A 41 35.79 -25.12 13.74
C GLU A 41 34.54 -24.30 13.42
N GLN A 42 33.36 -24.92 13.38
CA GLN A 42 32.08 -24.22 13.18
C GLN A 42 31.84 -23.17 14.28
N THR A 43 32.06 -23.53 15.54
CA THR A 43 31.90 -22.62 16.67
C THR A 43 32.85 -21.41 16.55
N ASN A 44 34.09 -21.65 16.10
CA ASN A 44 35.06 -20.57 15.93
C ASN A 44 34.73 -19.64 14.75
N ARG A 45 34.17 -20.21 13.66
CA ARG A 45 33.63 -19.42 12.52
C ARG A 45 32.46 -18.54 12.96
N TYR A 46 31.47 -19.09 13.68
CA TYR A 46 30.37 -18.28 14.21
C TYR A 46 30.85 -17.19 15.17
N ALA A 47 31.85 -17.49 16.01
CA ALA A 47 32.42 -16.50 16.91
C ALA A 47 33.18 -15.37 16.17
N THR A 48 33.74 -15.64 14.99
CA THR A 48 34.40 -14.61 14.16
C THR A 48 33.37 -13.78 13.41
N GLU A 49 32.39 -14.40 12.75
CA GLU A 49 31.28 -13.70 12.09
C GLU A 49 30.51 -12.78 13.05
N LEU A 50 30.25 -13.23 14.28
CA LEU A 50 29.58 -12.41 15.30
C LEU A 50 30.42 -11.20 15.72
N ARG A 51 31.75 -11.33 15.77
CA ARG A 51 32.65 -10.21 16.07
C ARG A 51 32.68 -9.19 14.93
N GLU A 52 32.73 -9.66 13.69
CA GLU A 52 32.69 -8.79 12.51
C GLU A 52 31.35 -8.04 12.42
N PHE A 53 30.24 -8.75 12.61
CA PHE A 53 28.91 -8.13 12.67
C PHE A 53 28.82 -7.07 13.77
N LYS A 54 29.33 -7.37 14.97
CA LYS A 54 29.40 -6.39 16.07
C LYS A 54 30.21 -5.16 15.67
N GLN A 55 31.37 -5.33 15.03
CA GLN A 55 32.19 -4.20 14.57
C GLN A 55 31.48 -3.35 13.53
N GLN A 56 30.79 -3.97 12.56
CA GLN A 56 29.98 -3.25 11.57
C GLN A 56 28.85 -2.45 12.22
N MET A 57 28.13 -3.04 13.18
CA MET A 57 27.07 -2.31 13.88
C MET A 57 27.61 -1.13 14.69
N VAL A 58 28.75 -1.28 15.37
CA VAL A 58 29.38 -0.18 16.12
C VAL A 58 29.76 0.96 15.17
N ALA A 59 30.34 0.66 14.01
CA ALA A 59 30.67 1.68 13.01
C ALA A 59 29.43 2.41 12.45
N GLN A 60 28.32 1.69 12.26
CA GLN A 60 27.05 2.31 11.86
C GLN A 60 26.48 3.23 12.95
N ILE A 61 26.55 2.81 14.21
CA ILE A 61 26.11 3.63 15.36
C ILE A 61 26.95 4.90 15.47
N GLU A 62 28.27 4.81 15.31
CA GLU A 62 29.15 5.99 15.29
C GLU A 62 28.85 6.95 14.14
N THR A 63 28.44 6.42 12.99
CA THR A 63 28.02 7.24 11.84
C THR A 63 26.71 7.97 12.13
N LEU A 64 25.72 7.25 12.67
CA LEU A 64 24.44 7.84 13.07
C LEU A 64 24.58 8.91 14.16
N ASP A 65 25.50 8.72 15.11
CA ASP A 65 25.75 9.70 16.16
C ASP A 65 26.39 10.98 15.59
N LYS A 66 27.27 10.86 14.59
CA LYS A 66 27.80 12.02 13.85
C LYS A 66 26.70 12.74 13.09
N ASP A 67 25.84 12.02 12.38
CA ASP A 67 24.73 12.63 11.62
C ASP A 67 23.76 13.36 12.56
N LYS A 68 23.46 12.78 13.72
CA LYS A 68 22.66 13.42 14.77
C LYS A 68 23.28 14.73 15.26
N GLU A 69 24.59 14.76 15.51
CA GLU A 69 25.26 16.00 15.93
C GLU A 69 25.26 17.05 14.80
N THR A 70 25.39 16.64 13.53
CA THR A 70 25.26 17.59 12.40
C THR A 70 23.85 18.21 12.33
N LEU A 71 22.81 17.39 12.46
CA LEU A 71 21.42 17.86 12.48
C LEU A 71 21.15 18.78 13.67
N ARG A 72 21.75 18.50 14.83
CA ARG A 72 21.67 19.36 16.00
C ARG A 72 22.31 20.73 15.72
N THR A 73 23.50 20.77 15.11
CA THR A 73 24.15 22.03 14.76
C THR A 73 23.37 22.83 13.71
N ASP A 74 22.74 22.17 12.75
CA ASP A 74 21.88 22.80 11.76
C ASP A 74 20.62 23.38 12.41
N LEU A 75 20.01 22.65 13.35
CA LEU A 75 18.86 23.13 14.12
C LEU A 75 19.22 24.37 14.95
N ASP A 76 20.36 24.37 15.64
CA ASP A 76 20.84 25.52 16.40
C ASP A 76 21.11 26.72 15.47
N SER A 77 21.71 26.49 14.30
CA SER A 77 21.93 27.51 13.27
C SER A 77 20.62 28.13 12.77
N VAL A 78 19.62 27.30 12.46
CA VAL A 78 18.27 27.77 12.07
C VAL A 78 17.61 28.53 13.22
N GLY A 79 17.71 28.04 14.46
CA GLY A 79 17.22 28.73 15.66
C GLY A 79 17.77 30.14 15.79
N THR A 80 19.09 30.32 15.64
CA THR A 80 19.69 31.68 15.69
C THR A 80 19.21 32.61 14.58
N ARG A 81 18.84 32.07 13.41
CA ARG A 81 18.29 32.86 12.30
C ARG A 81 16.84 33.26 12.57
N VAL A 82 16.06 32.36 13.18
CA VAL A 82 14.69 32.65 13.62
C VAL A 82 14.71 33.72 14.71
N ASP A 83 15.52 33.56 15.75
CA ASP A 83 15.69 34.57 16.81
C ASP A 83 16.10 35.94 16.25
N ARG A 84 16.93 35.96 15.20
CA ARG A 84 17.32 37.21 14.54
C ARG A 84 16.13 37.85 13.83
N VAL A 85 15.34 37.08 13.10
CA VAL A 85 14.15 37.54 12.40
C VAL A 85 13.10 38.04 13.40
N GLU A 86 12.92 37.34 14.52
CA GLU A 86 12.02 37.77 15.61
C GLU A 86 12.45 39.11 16.20
N ARG A 87 13.74 39.32 16.47
CA ARG A 87 14.23 40.62 16.95
C ARG A 87 14.10 41.73 15.91
N GLU A 88 14.30 41.41 14.63
CA GLU A 88 14.09 42.36 13.53
C GLU A 88 12.60 42.69 13.38
N MET A 89 11.70 41.73 13.61
CA MET A 89 10.24 41.93 13.67
C MET A 89 9.84 42.82 14.85
N ASP A 90 10.30 42.53 16.07
CA ASP A 90 10.02 43.34 17.27
C ASP A 90 10.53 44.79 17.14
N TYR A 91 11.68 44.98 16.48
CA TYR A 91 12.22 46.31 16.18
C TYR A 91 11.30 47.09 15.22
N LEU A 92 10.76 46.42 14.19
CA LEU A 92 9.82 47.03 13.26
C LEU A 92 8.47 47.34 13.91
N GLU A 93 8.00 46.51 14.85
CA GLU A 93 6.78 46.73 15.63
C GLU A 93 6.91 47.90 16.62
N THR A 94 8.10 48.13 17.18
CA THR A 94 8.34 49.24 18.10
C THR A 94 8.61 50.57 17.39
N GLN A 95 9.17 50.55 16.18
CA GLN A 95 9.40 51.77 15.38
C GLN A 95 8.12 52.28 14.69
N ASN A 96 7.21 51.37 14.34
CA ASN A 96 5.89 51.68 13.81
C ASN A 96 4.85 51.57 14.92
N GLY A 97 4.69 52.64 15.72
CA GLY A 97 3.64 52.71 16.73
C GLY A 97 2.27 52.33 16.15
N ALA A 98 1.53 51.50 16.88
CA ALA A 98 0.27 50.87 16.48
C ALA A 98 -0.60 51.80 15.60
N GLN A 99 -0.58 51.54 14.29
CA GLN A 99 -1.58 52.09 13.39
C GLN A 99 -2.92 51.43 13.72
N PRO A 100 -4.05 52.15 13.58
CA PRO A 100 -5.37 51.60 13.84
C PRO A 100 -5.52 50.33 13.00
N CYS A 101 -6.00 49.24 13.61
CA CYS A 101 -6.21 47.96 12.94
C CYS A 101 -6.89 48.19 11.59
N VAL A 102 -6.11 48.09 10.51
CA VAL A 102 -6.64 47.90 9.18
C VAL A 102 -6.77 46.39 9.08
N ASP A 103 -8.01 45.91 9.01
CA ASP A 103 -8.31 44.52 8.69
C ASP A 103 -7.40 44.12 7.53
N VAL A 104 -6.50 43.16 7.78
CA VAL A 104 -5.70 42.56 6.71
C VAL A 104 -6.71 41.92 5.78
N ASP A 105 -6.89 42.53 4.62
CA ASP A 105 -7.88 42.12 3.62
C ASP A 105 -7.66 40.62 3.33
N ASP A 106 -8.62 39.77 3.73
CA ASP A 106 -8.60 38.31 3.56
C ASP A 106 -8.19 37.90 2.13
N LYS A 107 -8.45 38.80 1.17
CA LYS A 107 -8.04 38.70 -0.24
C LYS A 107 -6.54 38.54 -0.45
N LEU A 108 -5.65 39.10 0.38
CA LEU A 108 -4.19 38.99 0.20
C LEU A 108 -3.66 37.60 0.59
N VAL A 109 -4.23 36.99 1.64
CA VAL A 109 -3.93 35.62 2.05
C VAL A 109 -4.51 34.63 1.02
N GLU A 110 -5.75 34.84 0.58
CA GLU A 110 -6.33 34.09 -0.54
C GLU A 110 -5.50 34.22 -1.81
N GLN A 111 -4.94 35.41 -2.10
CA GLN A 111 -4.12 35.64 -3.27
C GLN A 111 -2.76 34.90 -3.20
N GLN A 112 -2.15 34.76 -2.02
CA GLN A 112 -0.94 33.94 -1.87
C GLN A 112 -1.23 32.44 -1.96
N VAL A 113 -2.33 31.96 -1.34
CA VAL A 113 -2.76 30.56 -1.44
C VAL A 113 -3.10 30.17 -2.87
N THR A 114 -3.81 31.04 -3.61
CA THR A 114 -4.12 30.82 -5.03
C THR A 114 -2.87 30.80 -5.90
N VAL A 115 -1.89 31.68 -5.65
CA VAL A 115 -0.61 31.66 -6.39
C VAL A 115 0.19 30.37 -6.14
N VAL A 116 0.18 29.82 -4.92
CA VAL A 116 0.83 28.53 -4.63
C VAL A 116 0.09 27.37 -5.28
N LYS A 117 -1.26 27.36 -5.22
CA LYS A 117 -2.10 26.36 -5.90
C LYS A 117 -1.86 26.37 -7.42
N GLU A 118 -1.85 27.54 -8.05
CA GLU A 118 -1.60 27.71 -9.49
C GLU A 118 -0.17 27.32 -9.90
N LYS A 119 0.85 27.62 -9.09
CA LYS A 119 2.23 27.16 -9.34
C LYS A 119 2.37 25.64 -9.27
N ASN A 120 1.75 25.01 -8.28
CA ASN A 120 1.79 23.54 -8.12
C ASN A 120 1.01 22.85 -9.26
N LYS A 121 -0.14 23.41 -9.66
CA LYS A 121 -0.92 23.00 -10.83
C LYS A 121 -0.10 23.06 -12.13
N ALA A 122 0.59 24.18 -12.40
CA ALA A 122 1.44 24.32 -13.57
C ALA A 122 2.67 23.38 -13.57
N LYS A 123 3.15 22.97 -12.38
CA LYS A 123 4.21 21.98 -12.22
C LYS A 123 3.70 20.56 -12.53
N TYR A 124 2.50 20.22 -12.07
CA TYR A 124 1.90 18.90 -12.29
C TYR A 124 1.51 18.67 -13.76
N ALA A 125 0.89 19.66 -14.40
CA ALA A 125 0.50 19.59 -15.82
C ALA A 125 1.70 19.41 -16.78
N LYS A 126 2.92 19.79 -16.35
CA LYS A 126 4.17 19.58 -17.11
C LYS A 126 4.82 18.22 -16.85
N ALA A 127 4.41 17.51 -15.81
CA ALA A 127 4.99 16.24 -15.38
C ALA A 127 4.16 15.01 -15.80
N THR A 128 2.86 15.17 -16.09
CA THR A 128 2.01 14.07 -16.55
C THR A 128 2.15 13.83 -18.06
N ASP A 129 2.56 12.61 -18.42
CA ASP A 129 2.58 12.11 -19.79
C ASP A 129 1.23 11.50 -20.21
N CYS A 130 0.37 11.12 -19.26
CA CYS A 130 -0.91 10.48 -19.60
C CYS A 130 -2.02 11.50 -19.83
N ARG A 131 -2.63 11.44 -21.02
CA ARG A 131 -3.74 12.31 -21.43
C ARG A 131 -4.99 11.52 -21.79
N ASP A 132 -5.19 10.36 -21.19
CA ASP A 132 -6.37 9.53 -21.46
C ASP A 132 -7.51 9.84 -20.49
N MET A 133 -8.73 9.77 -20.99
CA MET A 133 -9.97 9.87 -20.22
C MET A 133 -10.99 8.86 -20.74
N ILE A 134 -11.92 8.43 -19.90
CA ILE A 134 -13.00 7.54 -20.33
C ILE A 134 -13.96 8.28 -21.27
N SER A 135 -14.43 7.62 -22.32
CA SER A 135 -15.53 8.11 -23.15
C SER A 135 -16.84 7.39 -22.82
N SER A 136 -16.80 6.07 -22.62
CA SER A 136 -17.96 5.23 -22.31
C SER A 136 -17.57 3.85 -21.80
N ILE A 137 -18.54 3.09 -21.29
CA ILE A 137 -18.38 1.66 -20.99
C ILE A 137 -18.76 0.86 -22.23
N LYS A 138 -17.78 0.20 -22.85
CA LYS A 138 -17.93 -0.56 -24.09
C LYS A 138 -18.64 -1.90 -23.88
N ALA A 139 -18.30 -2.60 -22.79
CA ALA A 139 -18.86 -3.92 -22.50
C ALA A 139 -18.81 -4.22 -21.01
N MET A 140 -19.66 -5.16 -20.58
CA MET A 140 -19.69 -5.69 -19.22
C MET A 140 -19.65 -7.20 -19.26
N LYS A 141 -18.90 -7.81 -18.33
CA LYS A 141 -18.88 -9.25 -18.12
C LYS A 141 -18.89 -9.57 -16.63
N ILE A 142 -19.88 -10.33 -16.18
CA ILE A 142 -19.86 -10.95 -14.85
C ILE A 142 -18.98 -12.20 -14.96
N LEU A 143 -17.92 -12.28 -14.18
CA LEU A 143 -17.06 -13.47 -14.16
C LEU A 143 -17.58 -14.54 -13.20
N LYS A 144 -17.96 -14.13 -12.00
CA LYS A 144 -18.27 -15.06 -10.92
C LYS A 144 -19.05 -14.38 -9.80
N ARG A 145 -19.62 -15.20 -8.92
CA ARG A 145 -20.07 -14.79 -7.59
C ARG A 145 -19.29 -15.53 -6.52
N VAL A 146 -18.48 -14.83 -5.74
CA VAL A 146 -17.68 -15.36 -4.62
C VAL A 146 -17.67 -14.33 -3.49
N GLY A 147 -17.76 -14.80 -2.26
CA GLY A 147 -17.69 -13.94 -1.08
C GLY A 147 -19.03 -13.34 -0.68
N GLY A 148 -18.96 -12.33 0.19
CA GLY A 148 -20.09 -11.62 0.74
C GLY A 148 -20.53 -10.41 -0.10
N PRO A 149 -21.47 -9.61 0.42
CA PRO A 149 -22.04 -8.48 -0.31
C PRO A 149 -21.01 -7.39 -0.61
N LYS A 150 -20.00 -7.23 0.26
CA LYS A 150 -18.95 -6.22 0.16
C LYS A 150 -17.59 -6.88 0.06
N GLY A 151 -16.72 -6.26 -0.72
CA GLY A 151 -15.36 -6.68 -0.91
C GLY A 151 -14.75 -5.94 -2.09
N MET A 152 -13.58 -6.41 -2.50
CA MET A 152 -12.98 -6.01 -3.76
C MET A 152 -12.24 -7.14 -4.41
N TRP A 153 -11.96 -6.95 -5.69
CA TRP A 153 -11.04 -7.78 -6.41
C TRP A 153 -10.31 -6.94 -7.45
N THR A 154 -9.07 -7.29 -7.72
CA THR A 154 -8.24 -6.58 -8.69
C THR A 154 -7.13 -7.49 -9.18
N LYS A 155 -6.44 -7.05 -10.24
CA LYS A 155 -5.10 -7.51 -10.56
C LYS A 155 -4.07 -6.53 -9.99
N ASP A 156 -2.81 -6.92 -10.05
CA ASP A 156 -1.72 -5.98 -9.85
C ASP A 156 -1.71 -4.95 -10.99
N VAL A 157 -1.86 -3.67 -10.65
CA VAL A 157 -1.89 -2.56 -11.60
C VAL A 157 -0.50 -2.35 -12.24
N GLY A 158 0.57 -2.63 -11.50
CA GLY A 158 1.96 -2.40 -11.96
C GLY A 158 2.66 -3.64 -12.51
N SER A 159 2.01 -4.81 -12.48
CA SER A 159 2.60 -6.07 -12.94
C SER A 159 1.69 -6.83 -13.90
N SER A 160 2.24 -7.26 -15.03
CA SER A 160 1.57 -8.14 -16.00
C SER A 160 1.54 -9.61 -15.58
N SER A 161 1.58 -9.91 -14.27
CA SER A 161 1.66 -11.29 -13.75
C SER A 161 0.41 -12.14 -14.05
N GLY A 162 -0.71 -11.50 -14.40
CA GLY A 162 -2.00 -12.16 -14.65
C GLY A 162 -2.72 -12.64 -13.40
N LYS A 163 -2.09 -12.52 -12.23
CA LYS A 163 -2.65 -12.91 -10.93
C LYS A 163 -3.86 -12.07 -10.56
N VAL A 164 -4.81 -12.69 -9.86
CA VAL A 164 -6.04 -12.04 -9.38
C VAL A 164 -6.04 -12.09 -7.86
N TYR A 165 -6.37 -10.98 -7.23
CA TYR A 165 -6.45 -10.82 -5.79
C TYR A 165 -7.89 -10.52 -5.38
N VAL A 166 -8.39 -11.24 -4.38
CA VAL A 166 -9.74 -11.08 -3.84
C VAL A 166 -9.66 -10.75 -2.35
N PHE A 167 -10.23 -9.62 -1.98
CA PHE A 167 -10.40 -9.13 -0.62
C PHE A 167 -11.90 -9.24 -0.30
N ASN A 168 -12.29 -10.34 0.33
CA ASN A 168 -13.69 -10.57 0.67
C ASN A 168 -14.00 -9.92 2.02
N GLY A 169 -15.06 -9.13 2.12
CA GLY A 169 -15.44 -8.45 3.36
C GLY A 169 -14.76 -7.10 3.57
N THR A 170 -15.14 -6.43 4.66
CA THR A 170 -14.71 -5.06 5.01
C THR A 170 -13.93 -4.97 6.32
N ASP A 171 -13.74 -6.10 7.00
CA ASP A 171 -13.02 -6.20 8.28
C ASP A 171 -12.38 -7.58 8.42
N GLU A 172 -11.57 -7.93 7.42
CA GLU A 172 -10.94 -9.24 7.28
C GLU A 172 -9.43 -9.04 7.11
N ASP A 173 -8.66 -10.12 7.20
CA ASP A 173 -7.18 -10.07 7.16
C ASP A 173 -6.59 -11.08 6.15
N THR A 174 -7.42 -11.63 5.27
CA THR A 174 -7.04 -12.77 4.42
C THR A 174 -7.31 -12.51 2.94
N ILE A 175 -6.24 -12.29 2.17
CA ILE A 175 -6.31 -12.10 0.72
C ILE A 175 -6.27 -13.45 0.02
N TYR A 176 -7.14 -13.65 -0.97
CA TYR A 176 -7.12 -14.83 -1.83
C TYR A 176 -6.43 -14.49 -3.17
N GLU A 177 -5.26 -15.09 -3.40
CA GLU A 177 -4.47 -14.93 -4.63
C GLU A 177 -4.73 -16.11 -5.58
N PHE A 178 -5.18 -15.83 -6.80
CA PHE A 178 -5.32 -16.80 -7.88
C PHE A 178 -4.23 -16.59 -8.93
N GLY A 179 -3.72 -17.67 -9.51
CA GLY A 179 -2.66 -17.61 -10.53
C GLY A 179 -3.09 -16.91 -11.82
N SER A 180 -4.37 -16.97 -12.17
CA SER A 180 -4.93 -16.34 -13.35
C SER A 180 -6.44 -16.07 -13.21
N VAL A 181 -6.99 -15.25 -14.12
CA VAL A 181 -8.44 -15.07 -14.26
C VAL A 181 -9.14 -16.40 -14.59
N ARG A 182 -8.48 -17.29 -15.33
CA ARG A 182 -9.01 -18.62 -15.64
C ARG A 182 -9.14 -19.46 -14.37
N ASP A 183 -8.08 -19.52 -13.55
CA ASP A 183 -8.08 -20.25 -12.28
C ASP A 183 -9.15 -19.72 -11.34
N PHE A 184 -9.27 -18.38 -11.24
CA PHE A 184 -10.34 -17.72 -10.50
C PHE A 184 -11.73 -18.13 -11.00
N THR A 185 -11.94 -18.19 -12.32
CA THR A 185 -13.24 -18.51 -12.92
C THR A 185 -13.63 -19.97 -12.65
N ILE A 186 -12.71 -20.92 -12.88
CA ILE A 186 -12.99 -22.36 -12.75
C ILE A 186 -12.96 -22.87 -11.30
N SER A 187 -12.41 -22.11 -10.35
CA SER A 187 -12.32 -22.54 -8.94
C SER A 187 -13.69 -22.90 -8.34
N GLN A 188 -13.74 -23.76 -7.34
CA GLN A 188 -14.95 -23.91 -6.53
C GLN A 188 -14.79 -23.03 -5.27
N GLY A 189 -15.49 -21.89 -5.24
CA GLY A 189 -15.25 -20.86 -4.24
C GLY A 189 -13.79 -20.38 -4.28
N THR A 190 -13.08 -20.47 -3.15
CA THR A 190 -11.68 -20.06 -2.98
C THR A 190 -10.69 -21.23 -2.99
N SER A 191 -11.08 -22.44 -3.41
CA SER A 191 -10.26 -23.65 -3.28
C SER A 191 -8.94 -23.65 -4.07
N MET A 192 -8.88 -22.92 -5.19
CA MET A 192 -7.65 -22.77 -6.00
C MET A 192 -6.83 -21.52 -5.63
N ALA A 193 -7.26 -20.77 -4.60
CA ALA A 193 -6.54 -19.60 -4.16
C ALA A 193 -5.39 -19.99 -3.23
N LYS A 194 -4.25 -19.30 -3.38
CA LYS A 194 -3.27 -19.17 -2.31
C LYS A 194 -3.79 -18.17 -1.29
N THR A 195 -3.86 -18.58 -0.04
CA THR A 195 -4.24 -17.71 1.07
C THR A 195 -3.06 -16.89 1.55
N VAL A 196 -3.21 -15.56 1.57
CA VAL A 196 -2.22 -14.62 2.10
C VAL A 196 -2.81 -13.94 3.34
N LYS A 197 -2.25 -14.26 4.51
CA LYS A 197 -2.69 -13.72 5.81
C LYS A 197 -1.93 -12.44 6.12
N LEU A 198 -2.66 -11.36 6.32
CA LEU A 198 -2.14 -10.07 6.73
C LEU A 198 -1.92 -10.03 8.25
N PRO A 199 -1.01 -9.17 8.75
CA PRO A 199 -0.73 -9.05 10.18
C PRO A 199 -1.84 -8.33 10.96
N SER A 200 -2.77 -7.67 10.27
CA SER A 200 -3.91 -6.99 10.87
C SER A 200 -5.09 -6.98 9.89
N PRO A 201 -6.33 -6.94 10.40
CA PRO A 201 -7.49 -6.76 9.53
C PRO A 201 -7.45 -5.39 8.84
N TRP A 202 -8.02 -5.35 7.64
CA TRP A 202 -8.24 -4.13 6.87
C TRP A 202 -9.62 -3.53 7.17
N ARG A 203 -9.82 -2.26 6.83
CA ARG A 203 -11.11 -1.59 6.93
C ARG A 203 -11.67 -1.18 5.59
N GLY A 204 -12.93 -1.52 5.34
CA GLY A 204 -13.66 -1.12 4.14
C GLY A 204 -13.30 -1.95 2.92
N SER A 205 -13.56 -1.41 1.73
CA SER A 205 -13.28 -2.03 0.42
C SER A 205 -12.38 -1.15 -0.44
N GLY A 206 -11.50 -0.37 0.21
CA GLY A 206 -10.69 0.68 -0.40
C GLY A 206 -9.21 0.35 -0.60
N HIS A 207 -8.88 -0.90 -0.86
CA HIS A 207 -7.50 -1.41 -1.05
C HIS A 207 -7.01 -1.36 -2.51
N THR A 208 -5.73 -1.62 -2.74
CA THR A 208 -5.21 -1.80 -4.10
C THR A 208 -3.99 -2.72 -4.09
N VAL A 209 -3.68 -3.31 -5.24
CA VAL A 209 -2.46 -4.08 -5.45
C VAL A 209 -1.64 -3.41 -6.54
N TYR A 210 -0.43 -3.00 -6.18
CA TYR A 210 0.46 -2.28 -7.08
C TYR A 210 1.92 -2.72 -6.88
N ASN A 211 2.58 -3.15 -7.95
CA ASN A 211 3.97 -3.60 -7.96
C ASN A 211 4.27 -4.69 -6.91
N ASN A 212 3.46 -5.74 -6.87
CA ASN A 212 3.50 -6.87 -5.92
C ASN A 212 3.30 -6.49 -4.44
N HIS A 213 2.80 -5.29 -4.16
CA HIS A 213 2.43 -4.87 -2.81
C HIS A 213 0.93 -4.69 -2.72
N ALA A 214 0.33 -5.21 -1.65
CA ALA A 214 -1.03 -4.88 -1.25
C ALA A 214 -0.99 -3.64 -0.36
N TYR A 215 -1.73 -2.62 -0.75
CA TYR A 215 -1.94 -1.40 0.03
C TYR A 215 -3.34 -1.47 0.63
N TYR A 216 -3.42 -1.42 1.95
CA TYR A 216 -4.69 -1.51 2.66
C TYR A 216 -4.72 -0.57 3.86
N VAL A 217 -5.93 -0.31 4.35
CA VAL A 217 -6.16 0.64 5.43
C VAL A 217 -6.43 -0.15 6.70
N LYS A 218 -5.73 0.18 7.77
CA LYS A 218 -5.99 -0.31 9.12
C LYS A 218 -6.61 0.83 9.92
N GLU A 219 -7.82 0.61 10.42
CA GLU A 219 -8.50 1.55 11.31
C GLU A 219 -8.18 1.18 12.77
N GLY A 220 -7.66 2.13 13.54
CA GLY A 220 -7.37 1.99 14.96
C GLY A 220 -7.64 3.31 15.68
N LYS A 221 -6.73 3.72 16.58
CA LYS A 221 -6.76 5.11 17.12
C LYS A 221 -6.53 6.16 16.02
N GLU A 222 -5.75 5.78 15.01
CA GLU A 222 -5.42 6.58 13.83
C GLU A 222 -5.68 5.72 12.60
N LEU A 223 -5.94 6.37 11.45
CA LEU A 223 -5.96 5.69 10.16
C LEU A 223 -4.53 5.42 9.71
N ARG A 224 -4.20 4.15 9.49
CA ARG A 224 -2.86 3.74 9.04
C ARG A 224 -2.93 3.07 7.68
N LEU A 225 -2.11 3.53 6.75
CA LEU A 225 -1.86 2.88 5.49
C LEU A 225 -0.79 1.82 5.68
N MET A 226 -1.08 0.62 5.21
CA MET A 226 -0.22 -0.55 5.33
C MET A 226 0.22 -0.97 3.94
N LYS A 227 1.54 -1.11 3.74
CA LYS A 227 2.14 -1.66 2.52
C LYS A 227 2.67 -3.06 2.82
N TYR A 228 2.02 -4.06 2.26
CA TYR A 228 2.37 -5.47 2.49
C TYR A 228 2.93 -6.10 1.22
N ASN A 229 4.11 -6.71 1.32
CA ASN A 229 4.76 -7.35 0.19
C ASN A 229 4.23 -8.78 0.01
N LEU A 230 3.56 -9.01 -1.12
CA LEU A 230 2.88 -10.26 -1.43
C LEU A 230 3.84 -11.40 -1.82
N ARG A 231 5.11 -11.09 -2.13
CA ARG A 231 6.11 -12.10 -2.51
C ARG A 231 6.76 -12.75 -1.30
N ASN A 232 7.23 -11.94 -0.36
CA ASN A 232 7.93 -12.42 0.84
C ASN A 232 6.97 -12.59 2.05
N GLY A 233 5.77 -12.02 2.00
CA GLY A 233 4.77 -12.13 3.06
C GLY A 233 5.07 -11.26 4.29
N SER A 234 5.68 -10.09 4.11
CA SER A 234 6.00 -9.17 5.21
C SER A 234 5.40 -7.78 5.01
N VAL A 235 5.23 -7.03 6.10
CA VAL A 235 4.99 -5.58 6.02
C VAL A 235 6.26 -4.95 5.47
N ALA A 236 6.13 -4.23 4.36
CA ALA A 236 7.22 -3.46 3.77
C ALA A 236 7.29 -2.06 4.37
N ASP A 237 6.14 -1.43 4.61
CA ASP A 237 6.06 -0.11 5.24
C ASP A 237 4.68 0.15 5.88
N SER A 238 4.59 1.15 6.75
CA SER A 238 3.32 1.66 7.27
C SER A 238 3.40 3.14 7.63
N ALA A 239 2.41 3.92 7.21
CA ALA A 239 2.33 5.37 7.49
C ALA A 239 0.97 5.75 8.08
N VAL A 240 0.96 6.70 9.01
CA VAL A 240 -0.28 7.31 9.52
C VAL A 240 -0.78 8.31 8.48
N PHE A 241 -2.06 8.20 8.10
CA PHE A 241 -2.64 9.14 7.15
C PHE A 241 -2.91 10.48 7.85
N PRO A 242 -2.45 11.62 7.30
CA PRO A 242 -2.41 12.91 8.02
C PRO A 242 -3.77 13.63 8.02
N VAL A 243 -4.80 12.97 8.51
CA VAL A 243 -6.17 13.48 8.55
C VAL A 243 -6.74 13.34 9.95
N GLN A 244 -7.31 14.42 10.48
CA GLN A 244 -8.13 14.41 11.67
C GLN A 244 -9.61 14.28 11.29
N ASP A 245 -10.43 13.73 12.20
CA ASP A 245 -11.88 13.66 12.02
C ASP A 245 -12.33 13.09 10.65
N HIS A 246 -11.78 11.93 10.27
CA HIS A 246 -12.17 11.26 9.05
C HIS A 246 -13.66 10.90 9.05
N VAL A 247 -14.26 10.93 7.86
CA VAL A 247 -15.62 10.44 7.61
C VAL A 247 -15.59 9.47 6.44
N PRO A 248 -16.61 8.61 6.29
CA PRO A 248 -16.67 7.72 5.14
C PRO A 248 -16.64 8.50 3.81
N VAL A 249 -15.82 8.02 2.88
CA VAL A 249 -15.62 8.65 1.56
C VAL A 249 -16.90 8.62 0.73
N TYR A 250 -17.62 7.50 0.80
CA TYR A 250 -18.81 7.24 0.02
C TYR A 250 -20.00 7.03 0.95
N SER A 251 -21.06 7.81 0.78
CA SER A 251 -22.25 7.66 1.64
C SER A 251 -22.99 6.33 1.43
N LEU A 252 -22.91 5.72 0.25
CA LEU A 252 -23.51 4.40 -0.02
C LEU A 252 -22.60 3.23 0.38
N THR A 253 -21.31 3.49 0.64
CA THR A 253 -20.33 2.50 1.09
C THR A 253 -19.61 3.04 2.35
N PRO A 254 -20.32 3.15 3.49
CA PRO A 254 -19.86 3.87 4.69
C PRO A 254 -18.68 3.20 5.41
N GLU A 255 -18.35 1.95 5.10
CA GLU A 255 -17.19 1.26 5.66
C GLU A 255 -15.87 1.70 5.03
N THR A 256 -15.91 2.33 3.84
CA THR A 256 -14.71 2.80 3.14
C THR A 256 -14.36 4.20 3.63
N VAL A 257 -13.37 4.25 4.53
CA VAL A 257 -12.83 5.49 5.12
C VAL A 257 -11.72 6.13 4.29
N ILE A 258 -10.94 5.31 3.57
CA ILE A 258 -9.98 5.72 2.55
C ILE A 258 -10.09 4.71 1.41
N ASP A 259 -10.11 5.19 0.18
CA ASP A 259 -10.10 4.39 -1.03
C ASP A 259 -8.80 4.59 -1.81
N LEU A 260 -7.92 3.61 -1.74
CA LEU A 260 -6.63 3.58 -2.40
C LEU A 260 -6.79 3.14 -3.85
N ALA A 261 -6.24 3.91 -4.78
CA ALA A 261 -6.27 3.61 -6.21
C ALA A 261 -4.86 3.72 -6.79
N ALA A 262 -4.58 2.95 -7.83
CA ALA A 262 -3.35 3.06 -8.58
C ALA A 262 -3.68 3.20 -10.07
N ASP A 263 -2.96 4.05 -10.76
CA ASP A 263 -3.15 4.36 -12.18
C ASP A 263 -1.80 4.52 -12.89
N GLU A 264 -1.79 5.15 -14.06
CA GLU A 264 -0.59 5.45 -14.85
C GLU A 264 0.41 6.39 -14.15
N GLU A 265 -0.07 7.23 -13.22
CA GLU A 265 0.73 8.28 -12.57
C GLU A 265 1.22 7.90 -11.17
N GLY A 266 0.68 6.83 -10.58
CA GLY A 266 1.18 6.28 -9.33
C GLY A 266 0.07 5.82 -8.39
N LEU A 267 0.28 6.08 -7.10
CA LEU A 267 -0.60 5.67 -6.01
C LEU A 267 -1.36 6.89 -5.47
N TRP A 268 -2.65 6.69 -5.23
CA TRP A 268 -3.59 7.71 -4.81
C TRP A 268 -4.41 7.25 -3.63
N ALA A 269 -4.83 8.19 -2.79
CA ALA A 269 -5.80 7.99 -1.74
C ALA A 269 -6.97 8.96 -1.93
N ILE A 270 -8.17 8.40 -2.02
CA ILE A 270 -9.43 9.15 -2.02
C ILE A 270 -9.96 9.09 -0.60
N TYR A 271 -10.23 10.24 0.01
CA TYR A 271 -10.62 10.34 1.42
C TYR A 271 -11.67 11.43 1.62
N ALA A 272 -12.21 11.56 2.83
CA ALA A 272 -13.11 12.65 3.20
C ALA A 272 -12.92 13.02 4.67
N THR A 273 -13.12 14.30 4.99
CA THR A 273 -12.98 14.85 6.35
C THR A 273 -14.24 15.61 6.74
N LYS A 274 -14.42 15.91 8.03
CA LYS A 274 -15.51 16.81 8.46
C LYS A 274 -15.31 18.25 7.97
N GLU A 275 -14.06 18.69 7.83
CA GLU A 275 -13.70 20.05 7.42
C GLU A 275 -14.09 20.35 5.96
N THR A 276 -14.02 19.35 5.08
CA THR A 276 -14.22 19.50 3.62
C THR A 276 -15.71 19.57 3.21
N GLU A 277 -16.57 20.07 4.10
CA GLU A 277 -17.97 20.45 3.84
C GLU A 277 -18.77 19.45 2.98
N ARG A 278 -18.60 18.14 3.21
CA ARG A 278 -19.29 17.03 2.50
C ARG A 278 -18.74 16.67 1.11
N HIS A 279 -17.55 17.12 0.75
CA HIS A 279 -16.89 16.72 -0.48
C HIS A 279 -15.87 15.60 -0.26
N ILE A 280 -15.49 14.98 -1.36
CA ILE A 280 -14.40 14.00 -1.43
C ILE A 280 -13.09 14.79 -1.66
N SER A 281 -12.02 14.36 -1.03
CA SER A 281 -10.67 14.87 -1.25
C SER A 281 -9.77 13.78 -1.84
N LEU A 282 -8.70 14.21 -2.49
CA LEU A 282 -7.74 13.35 -3.18
C LEU A 282 -6.33 13.65 -2.65
N ALA A 283 -5.54 12.61 -2.43
CA ALA A 283 -4.12 12.72 -2.13
C ALA A 283 -3.30 11.85 -3.10
N LYS A 284 -2.20 12.39 -3.59
CA LYS A 284 -1.16 11.64 -4.31
C LYS A 284 -0.11 11.20 -3.31
N MET A 285 0.36 9.96 -3.45
CA MET A 285 1.31 9.38 -2.52
C MET A 285 2.47 8.71 -3.25
N ASP A 286 3.65 8.76 -2.65
CA ASP A 286 4.78 7.96 -3.11
C ASP A 286 4.53 6.48 -2.76
N ALA A 287 4.57 5.60 -3.76
CA ALA A 287 4.30 4.18 -3.56
C ALA A 287 5.43 3.47 -2.77
N ASN A 288 6.63 4.05 -2.68
CA ASN A 288 7.76 3.48 -1.95
C ASN A 288 7.69 3.80 -0.46
N THR A 289 7.53 5.08 -0.10
CA THR A 289 7.57 5.59 1.28
C THR A 289 6.20 5.82 1.92
N LEU A 290 5.11 5.78 1.14
CA LEU A 290 3.76 6.14 1.57
C LEU A 290 3.58 7.61 1.99
N ASP A 291 4.56 8.47 1.71
CA ASP A 291 4.46 9.90 2.00
C ASP A 291 3.45 10.57 1.06
N ILE A 292 2.74 11.57 1.60
CA ILE A 292 1.80 12.37 0.83
C ILE A 292 2.59 13.42 0.03
N GLU A 293 2.53 13.31 -1.29
CA GLU A 293 3.17 14.28 -2.18
C GLU A 293 2.35 15.57 -2.30
N GLN A 294 1.02 15.42 -2.44
CA GLN A 294 0.10 16.53 -2.63
C GLN A 294 -1.34 16.11 -2.28
N MET A 295 -2.15 17.08 -1.83
CA MET A 295 -3.58 16.91 -1.52
C MET A 295 -4.42 17.95 -2.26
N TRP A 296 -5.63 17.56 -2.63
CA TRP A 296 -6.63 18.38 -3.31
C TRP A 296 -8.01 18.17 -2.72
N ASP A 297 -8.73 19.26 -2.50
CA ASP A 297 -10.16 19.22 -2.23
C ASP A 297 -10.92 19.26 -3.55
N THR A 298 -11.78 18.27 -3.77
CA THR A 298 -12.53 18.17 -5.02
C THR A 298 -13.93 18.78 -4.84
N PRO A 299 -14.58 19.25 -5.93
CA PRO A 299 -15.98 19.67 -5.87
C PRO A 299 -16.95 18.47 -5.84
N CYS A 300 -16.46 17.23 -5.72
CA CYS A 300 -17.31 16.04 -5.81
C CYS A 300 -18.00 15.74 -4.48
N PRO A 301 -19.34 15.79 -4.41
CA PRO A 301 -20.06 15.51 -3.18
C PRO A 301 -19.96 14.03 -2.81
N ARG A 302 -19.87 13.73 -1.50
CA ARG A 302 -19.87 12.34 -1.00
C ARG A 302 -21.27 11.72 -0.93
N GLU A 303 -22.30 12.56 -0.93
CA GLU A 303 -23.69 12.13 -0.89
C GLU A 303 -24.05 11.39 -2.19
N ASN A 304 -24.73 10.25 -2.07
CA ASN A 304 -25.07 9.34 -3.17
C ASN A 304 -23.87 8.73 -3.92
N ALA A 305 -22.63 9.02 -3.52
CA ALA A 305 -21.45 8.35 -4.07
C ALA A 305 -21.40 6.88 -3.60
N GLU A 306 -21.14 5.96 -4.52
CA GLU A 306 -20.96 4.53 -4.23
C GLU A 306 -19.50 4.09 -4.21
N ALA A 307 -18.71 4.56 -5.18
CA ALA A 307 -17.29 4.26 -5.35
C ALA A 307 -16.67 5.27 -6.34
N ALA A 308 -15.35 5.29 -6.44
CA ALA A 308 -14.63 6.06 -7.45
C ALA A 308 -13.46 5.24 -8.02
N PHE A 309 -12.92 5.70 -9.14
CA PHE A 309 -11.70 5.17 -9.74
C PHE A 309 -10.91 6.33 -10.36
N ILE A 310 -9.62 6.10 -10.61
CA ILE A 310 -8.70 7.12 -11.12
C ILE A 310 -8.11 6.64 -12.44
N ILE A 311 -8.05 7.53 -13.42
CA ILE A 311 -7.36 7.31 -14.70
C ILE A 311 -6.54 8.56 -15.01
N CYS A 312 -5.23 8.39 -15.17
CA CYS A 312 -4.30 9.47 -15.51
C CYS A 312 -4.46 10.72 -14.62
N GLY A 313 -4.54 10.56 -13.31
CA GLY A 313 -4.71 11.66 -12.36
C GLY A 313 -6.11 12.29 -12.34
N THR A 314 -7.07 11.78 -13.10
CA THR A 314 -8.48 12.21 -13.03
C THR A 314 -9.28 11.24 -12.18
N VAL A 315 -9.92 11.74 -11.12
CA VAL A 315 -10.86 10.98 -10.30
C VAL A 315 -12.23 11.00 -10.96
N TYR A 316 -12.84 9.82 -11.09
CA TYR A 316 -14.21 9.65 -11.58
C TYR A 316 -15.07 9.10 -10.44
N VAL A 317 -15.95 9.94 -9.89
CA VAL A 317 -16.83 9.53 -8.80
C VAL A 317 -18.14 8.99 -9.37
N VAL A 318 -18.48 7.77 -8.98
CA VAL A 318 -19.67 7.06 -9.42
C VAL A 318 -20.74 7.20 -8.35
N TYR A 319 -21.93 7.58 -8.80
CA TYR A 319 -23.08 7.84 -7.97
C TYR A 319 -24.22 6.92 -8.32
N ASN A 320 -24.99 6.59 -7.30
CA ASN A 320 -26.23 5.84 -7.39
C ASN A 320 -27.25 6.43 -6.41
N THR A 321 -28.48 5.94 -6.39
CA THR A 321 -29.48 6.36 -5.41
C THR A 321 -29.60 5.32 -4.30
N ALA A 322 -30.07 5.74 -3.11
CA ALA A 322 -30.29 4.83 -1.98
C ALA A 322 -31.21 3.64 -2.33
N LEU A 323 -32.22 3.87 -3.17
CA LEU A 323 -32.90 2.80 -3.89
C LEU A 323 -32.08 2.48 -5.15
N PRO A 324 -31.59 1.25 -5.35
CA PRO A 324 -30.68 0.94 -6.44
C PRO A 324 -31.23 1.36 -7.81
N SER A 325 -30.49 2.24 -8.47
CA SER A 325 -30.74 2.71 -9.82
C SER A 325 -29.52 2.41 -10.69
N ARG A 326 -29.46 3.06 -11.85
CA ARG A 326 -28.34 2.93 -12.77
C ARG A 326 -27.18 3.80 -12.29
N SER A 327 -26.10 3.17 -11.83
CA SER A 327 -24.86 3.86 -11.49
C SER A 327 -24.34 4.67 -12.66
N ARG A 328 -23.82 5.87 -12.36
CA ARG A 328 -23.27 6.78 -13.37
C ARG A 328 -22.17 7.65 -12.79
N VAL A 329 -21.20 8.01 -13.62
CA VAL A 329 -20.24 9.07 -13.29
C VAL A 329 -21.00 10.40 -13.33
N GLN A 330 -20.93 11.18 -12.25
CA GLN A 330 -21.55 12.52 -12.17
C GLN A 330 -20.56 13.61 -11.81
N CYS A 331 -19.44 13.26 -11.19
CA CYS A 331 -18.40 14.20 -10.88
C CYS A 331 -17.04 13.67 -11.30
N VAL A 332 -16.26 14.53 -11.92
CA VAL A 332 -14.85 14.28 -12.22
C VAL A 332 -14.00 15.43 -11.68
N PHE A 333 -12.79 15.08 -11.24
CA PHE A 333 -11.80 16.06 -10.83
C PHE A 333 -10.46 15.66 -11.43
N ASP A 334 -9.90 16.52 -12.28
CA ASP A 334 -8.61 16.30 -12.93
C ASP A 334 -7.53 17.15 -12.28
N VAL A 335 -6.51 16.51 -11.69
CA VAL A 335 -5.40 17.24 -11.04
C VAL A 335 -4.60 18.11 -12.01
N SER A 336 -4.67 17.81 -13.31
CA SER A 336 -4.03 18.60 -14.37
C SER A 336 -4.90 19.74 -14.90
N ASP A 337 -6.16 19.83 -14.45
CA ASP A 337 -7.18 20.78 -14.90
C ASP A 337 -7.36 20.82 -16.44
N MET A 338 -7.03 19.74 -17.14
CA MET A 338 -7.31 19.58 -18.57
C MET A 338 -8.78 19.24 -18.82
N VAL A 339 -9.45 18.65 -17.84
CA VAL A 339 -10.87 18.28 -17.90
C VAL A 339 -11.60 18.97 -16.75
N THR A 340 -12.58 19.81 -17.09
CA THR A 340 -13.47 20.39 -16.09
C THR A 340 -14.63 19.46 -15.78
N ASN A 341 -15.32 19.67 -14.65
CA ASN A 341 -16.48 18.87 -14.31
C ASN A 341 -17.64 19.04 -15.30
N ASP A 342 -17.72 20.17 -16.01
CA ASP A 342 -18.73 20.40 -17.05
C ASP A 342 -18.43 19.60 -18.33
N ASP A 343 -17.16 19.28 -18.57
CA ASP A 343 -16.70 18.42 -19.68
C ASP A 343 -16.77 16.92 -19.34
N ALA A 344 -17.23 16.58 -18.13
CA ALA A 344 -17.30 15.22 -17.66
C ALA A 344 -18.18 14.35 -18.58
N PRO A 345 -17.67 13.21 -19.07
CA PRO A 345 -18.47 12.30 -19.88
C PRO A 345 -19.58 11.72 -19.01
N LEU A 346 -20.83 11.81 -19.50
CA LEU A 346 -21.98 11.21 -18.83
C LEU A 346 -21.97 9.68 -19.02
N VAL A 347 -21.09 9.00 -18.27
CA VAL A 347 -20.89 7.56 -18.36
C VAL A 347 -21.89 6.84 -17.46
N TYR A 348 -22.74 6.01 -18.07
CA TYR A 348 -23.64 5.13 -17.34
C TYR A 348 -23.16 3.69 -17.35
N PHE A 349 -23.14 3.08 -16.17
CA PHE A 349 -22.94 1.65 -16.03
C PHE A 349 -24.18 0.89 -16.52
N PRO A 350 -24.05 -0.33 -17.05
CA PRO A 350 -25.19 -1.20 -17.33
C PRO A 350 -26.07 -1.37 -16.08
N LYS A 351 -27.40 -1.33 -16.26
CA LYS A 351 -28.35 -1.33 -15.15
C LYS A 351 -28.22 -2.61 -14.31
N ARG A 352 -28.10 -2.41 -13.00
CA ARG A 352 -27.99 -3.45 -11.97
C ARG A 352 -28.90 -3.11 -10.80
N TYR A 353 -29.26 -4.11 -10.00
CA TYR A 353 -30.15 -3.96 -8.86
C TYR A 353 -29.39 -3.79 -7.52
N GLY A 354 -28.13 -3.35 -7.58
CA GLY A 354 -27.25 -3.11 -6.42
C GLY A 354 -26.35 -1.89 -6.62
N SER A 355 -25.53 -1.59 -5.61
CA SER A 355 -24.48 -0.58 -5.67
C SER A 355 -23.10 -1.24 -5.61
N HIS A 356 -22.13 -0.66 -6.30
CA HIS A 356 -20.77 -1.20 -6.28
C HIS A 356 -20.12 -0.98 -4.92
N SER A 357 -19.54 -2.03 -4.32
CA SER A 357 -18.71 -1.89 -3.12
C SER A 357 -17.29 -1.43 -3.44
N SER A 358 -16.81 -1.68 -4.65
CA SER A 358 -15.49 -1.22 -5.11
C SER A 358 -15.44 -1.13 -6.63
N LEU A 359 -14.70 -0.16 -7.15
CA LEU A 359 -14.36 -0.03 -8.58
C LEU A 359 -12.84 0.19 -8.70
N LYS A 360 -12.11 -0.76 -9.31
CA LYS A 360 -10.65 -0.69 -9.45
C LYS A 360 -10.25 -0.69 -10.92
N TYR A 361 -9.70 0.44 -11.36
CA TYR A 361 -9.15 0.56 -12.71
C TYR A 361 -7.82 -0.16 -12.82
N ASN A 362 -7.61 -0.83 -13.96
CA ASN A 362 -6.31 -1.39 -14.33
C ASN A 362 -5.87 -0.77 -15.68
N PRO A 363 -4.76 0.00 -15.70
CA PRO A 363 -4.29 0.71 -16.88
C PRO A 363 -3.77 -0.22 -17.98
N LEU A 364 -3.21 -1.38 -17.62
CA LEU A 364 -2.66 -2.35 -18.58
C LEU A 364 -3.73 -2.97 -19.47
N GLU A 365 -4.94 -3.14 -18.93
CA GLU A 365 -6.05 -3.79 -19.64
C GLU A 365 -7.19 -2.82 -20.00
N GLN A 366 -7.15 -1.58 -19.50
CA GLN A 366 -8.22 -0.59 -19.60
C GLN A 366 -9.59 -1.15 -19.17
N LEU A 367 -9.57 -1.88 -18.06
CA LEU A 367 -10.74 -2.50 -17.44
C LEU A 367 -10.97 -1.94 -16.04
N ILE A 368 -12.23 -1.84 -15.65
CA ILE A 368 -12.61 -1.67 -14.24
C ILE A 368 -13.02 -3.04 -13.67
N TYR A 369 -12.36 -3.41 -12.59
CA TYR A 369 -12.67 -4.53 -11.73
C TYR A 369 -13.66 -4.06 -10.67
N ALA A 370 -14.90 -4.52 -10.78
CA ALA A 370 -16.00 -4.08 -9.96
C ALA A 370 -16.53 -5.21 -9.07
N TRP A 371 -16.92 -4.89 -7.85
CA TRP A 371 -17.57 -5.80 -6.91
C TRP A 371 -18.96 -5.26 -6.56
N ASP A 372 -19.99 -6.09 -6.72
CA ASP A 372 -21.39 -5.74 -6.44
C ASP A 372 -22.11 -6.99 -5.92
N ASP A 373 -22.54 -6.98 -4.66
CA ASP A 373 -23.23 -8.09 -3.96
C ASP A 373 -22.60 -9.49 -4.17
N GLY A 374 -21.27 -9.54 -4.05
CA GLY A 374 -20.48 -10.75 -4.22
C GLY A 374 -20.20 -11.12 -5.68
N TYR A 375 -20.72 -10.39 -6.65
CA TYR A 375 -20.40 -10.57 -8.07
C TYR A 375 -19.11 -9.84 -8.45
N GLN A 376 -18.17 -10.56 -9.06
CA GLN A 376 -16.96 -10.02 -9.66
C GLN A 376 -17.23 -9.68 -11.13
N ILE A 377 -17.17 -8.40 -11.47
CA ILE A 377 -17.61 -7.84 -12.74
C ILE A 377 -16.45 -7.10 -13.40
N LEU A 378 -16.30 -7.28 -14.71
CA LEU A 378 -15.40 -6.50 -15.55
C LEU A 378 -16.20 -5.53 -16.40
N TYR A 379 -15.82 -4.26 -16.36
CA TYR A 379 -16.26 -3.25 -17.31
C TYR A 379 -15.11 -2.91 -18.25
N LYS A 380 -15.32 -3.12 -19.56
CA LYS A 380 -14.38 -2.69 -20.59
C LYS A 380 -14.63 -1.24 -20.93
N LEU A 381 -13.59 -0.42 -20.82
CA LEU A 381 -13.68 1.00 -21.10
C LEU A 381 -13.43 1.27 -22.60
N ALA A 382 -14.05 2.35 -23.08
CA ALA A 382 -13.60 3.07 -24.26
C ALA A 382 -12.92 4.35 -23.77
N MET A 383 -11.71 4.60 -24.27
CA MET A 383 -10.88 5.74 -23.88
C MET A 383 -10.84 6.77 -25.02
N LYS A 384 -10.70 8.04 -24.67
CA LYS A 384 -10.43 9.17 -25.56
C LYS A 384 -9.35 10.06 -24.94
N LYS A 385 -8.78 11.01 -25.69
CA LYS A 385 -7.80 11.95 -25.14
C LYS A 385 -8.49 13.08 -24.37
N LYS A 386 -7.81 13.62 -23.34
CA LYS A 386 -8.24 14.75 -22.50
C LYS A 386 -8.39 16.08 -23.26
N LEU A 387 -8.01 16.12 -24.54
CA LEU A 387 -8.15 17.27 -25.42
C LEU A 387 -8.46 16.76 -26.83
N GLU A 388 -9.73 16.49 -27.09
CA GLU A 388 -10.33 16.65 -28.42
C GLU A 388 -11.52 17.60 -28.20
N VAL A 389 -11.27 18.89 -28.43
CA VAL A 389 -12.33 19.86 -28.77
C VAL A 389 -12.55 19.78 -30.27
#